data_AF-A0A127SE32-F1
#
_entry.id   AF-A0A127SE32-F1
#
_cell.length_a   1.000
_cell.length_b   1.000
_cell.length_c   1.000
_cell.angle_alpha   90.00
_cell.angle_beta   90.00
_cell.angle_gamma   90.00
#
_symmetry.space_group_name_H-M   'P 1'
#
loop_
_entity.id
_entity.type
_entity.pdbx_description
1 polymer ?
#
loop_
_entity_poly.entity_id
_entity_poly.type
_entity_poly.pdbx_seq_one_letter_code
_entity_poly.pdbx_strand_id
1 'polypeptide(L)'
;NSDLTRTVPVNGRFTPRQRQVYDAVLRVVRGSNEILRPGIRPLEYQQQTVEMMERELIGLGLIDAKAANEQGPDKPLVKKYYMHSTSHHLGLDVHDVFPPHEPFAAGMVLTIE
;
A
#
# COMPACT_ATOMS: atom_id res chain seq x y z
N ASN A 1 6.03 6.50 -19.42
CA ASN A 1 5.74 7.40 -18.28
C ASN A 1 6.62 7.06 -17.09
N SER A 2 6.65 7.95 -16.09
CA SER A 2 7.18 7.69 -14.75
C SER A 2 6.20 8.25 -13.74
N ASP A 3 5.94 7.53 -12.65
CA ASP A 3 5.06 7.99 -11.57
C ASP A 3 5.78 7.93 -10.21
N LEU A 4 5.72 9.03 -9.47
CA LEU A 4 6.48 9.18 -8.24
C LEU A 4 5.77 10.11 -7.25
N THR A 5 5.41 9.54 -6.09
CA THR A 5 4.94 10.31 -4.94
C THR A 5 6.05 10.44 -3.88
N ARG A 6 6.20 11.63 -3.31
CA ARG A 6 7.05 11.91 -2.14
C ARG A 6 6.32 12.80 -1.17
N THR A 7 6.39 12.44 0.11
CA THR A 7 5.78 13.20 1.20
C THR A 7 6.88 13.70 2.13
N VAL A 8 7.02 15.02 2.24
CA VAL A 8 8.03 15.69 3.07
C VAL A 8 7.40 16.84 3.86
N PRO A 9 7.91 17.17 5.06
CA PRO A 9 7.44 18.32 5.82
C PRO A 9 7.84 19.62 5.12
N VAL A 10 6.90 20.57 4.99
CA VAL A 10 7.11 21.86 4.31
C VAL A 10 8.31 22.63 4.87
N ASN A 11 8.51 22.59 6.19
CA ASN A 11 9.62 23.27 6.87
C ASN A 11 10.93 22.43 6.93
N GLY A 12 10.97 21.27 6.26
CA GLY A 12 12.11 20.36 6.25
C GLY A 12 12.32 19.54 7.53
N ARG A 13 11.42 19.63 8.53
CA ARG A 13 11.55 18.89 9.80
C ARG A 13 10.25 18.17 10.16
N PHE A 14 10.32 16.84 10.26
CA PHE A 14 9.18 16.05 10.73
C PHE A 14 8.90 16.36 12.19
N THR A 15 7.63 16.62 12.53
CA THR A 15 7.17 16.49 13.92
C THR A 15 7.15 15.02 14.32
N PRO A 16 7.13 14.70 15.63
CA PRO A 16 7.02 13.32 16.09
C PRO A 16 5.83 12.57 15.46
N ARG A 17 4.65 13.21 15.38
CA ARG A 17 3.47 12.57 14.79
C ARG A 17 3.59 12.38 13.28
N GLN A 18 4.14 13.35 12.54
CA GLN A 18 4.39 13.20 11.10
C GLN A 18 5.38 12.05 10.85
N ARG A 19 6.45 11.96 11.66
CA ARG A 19 7.45 10.90 11.56
C ARG A 19 6.85 9.51 11.77
N GLN A 20 5.97 9.36 12.77
CA GLN A 20 5.27 8.10 13.03
C GLN A 20 4.48 7.62 11.80
N VAL A 21 3.67 8.51 11.20
CA VAL A 21 2.86 8.16 10.02
C VAL A 21 3.75 7.90 8.79
N TYR A 22 4.79 8.71 8.60
CA TYR A 22 5.74 8.53 7.50
C TYR A 22 6.44 7.18 7.58
N ASP A 23 6.97 6.82 8.77
CA ASP A 23 7.66 5.55 8.97
C ASP A 23 6.74 4.35 8.81
N ALA A 24 5.46 4.48 9.20
CA ALA A 24 4.44 3.45 8.97
C ALA A 24 4.28 3.18 7.47
N VAL A 25 4.00 4.21 6.67
CA VAL A 25 3.85 4.05 5.21
C VAL A 25 5.15 3.56 4.58
N LEU A 26 6.31 4.06 5.03
CA LEU A 26 7.62 3.61 4.53
C LEU A 26 7.87 2.12 4.80
N ARG A 27 7.45 1.60 5.96
CA ARG A 27 7.52 0.16 6.26
C ARG A 27 6.62 -0.65 5.34
N VAL A 28 5.38 -0.19 5.09
CA VAL A 28 4.46 -0.85 4.17
C VAL A 28 5.04 -0.90 2.76
N VAL A 29 5.50 0.23 2.21
CA VAL A 29 6.11 0.29 0.86
C VAL A 29 7.29 -0.66 0.74
N ARG A 30 8.17 -0.72 1.74
CA ARG A 30 9.31 -1.65 1.75
C ARG A 30 8.87 -3.10 1.81
N GLY A 31 7.91 -3.44 2.69
CA GLY A 31 7.36 -4.79 2.79
C GLY A 31 6.66 -5.23 1.51
N SER A 32 5.88 -4.34 0.88
CA SER A 32 5.26 -4.57 -0.43
C SER A 32 6.31 -4.86 -1.50
N ASN A 33 7.39 -4.07 -1.54
CA ASN A 33 8.50 -4.33 -2.47
C ASN A 33 9.20 -5.67 -2.22
N GLU A 34 9.28 -6.16 -0.98
CA GLU A 34 9.89 -7.46 -0.66
C GLU A 34 9.04 -8.65 -1.09
N ILE A 35 7.71 -8.52 -1.09
CA ILE A 35 6.80 -9.60 -1.52
C ILE A 35 6.53 -9.62 -3.03
N LEU A 36 6.72 -8.49 -3.72
CA LEU A 36 6.45 -8.38 -5.15
C LEU A 36 7.47 -9.20 -5.95
N ARG A 37 6.97 -10.24 -6.65
CA ARG A 37 7.81 -11.16 -7.43
C ARG A 37 7.00 -11.85 -8.52
N PRO A 38 7.63 -12.35 -9.60
CA PRO A 38 6.95 -13.17 -10.58
C PRO A 38 6.21 -14.36 -9.94
N GLY A 39 4.99 -14.63 -10.40
CA GLY A 39 4.13 -15.71 -9.93
C GLY A 39 3.13 -15.31 -8.84
N ILE A 40 3.29 -14.18 -8.14
CA ILE A 40 2.28 -13.71 -7.18
C ILE A 40 1.06 -13.16 -7.92
N ARG A 41 -0.15 -13.42 -7.41
CA ARG A 41 -1.38 -12.85 -7.97
C ARG A 41 -1.59 -11.42 -7.47
N PRO A 42 -2.11 -10.51 -8.31
CA PRO A 42 -2.38 -9.11 -7.93
C PRO A 42 -3.26 -8.96 -6.67
N LEU A 43 -4.31 -9.78 -6.54
CA LEU A 43 -5.19 -9.76 -5.38
C LEU A 43 -4.49 -10.20 -4.09
N GLU A 44 -3.65 -11.22 -4.18
CA GLU A 44 -2.87 -11.74 -3.06
C GLU A 44 -1.86 -10.69 -2.58
N TYR A 45 -1.15 -10.07 -3.51
CA TYR A 45 -0.24 -8.96 -3.24
C TYR A 45 -0.95 -7.77 -2.57
N GLN A 46 -2.11 -7.38 -3.08
CA GLN A 46 -2.93 -6.31 -2.50
C GLN A 46 -3.37 -6.66 -1.08
N GLN A 47 -3.83 -7.89 -0.85
CA GLN A 47 -4.28 -8.33 0.48
C GLN A 47 -3.14 -8.28 1.51
N GLN A 48 -1.97 -8.84 1.17
CA GLN A 48 -0.81 -8.81 2.07
C GLN A 48 -0.36 -7.38 2.40
N THR A 49 -0.41 -6.47 1.41
CA THR A 49 -0.11 -5.05 1.65
C THR A 49 -1.13 -4.39 2.58
N VAL A 50 -2.41 -4.65 2.37
CA VAL A 50 -3.50 -4.12 3.20
C VAL A 50 -3.38 -4.61 4.65
N GLU A 51 -3.00 -5.87 4.86
CA GLU A 51 -2.76 -6.43 6.19
C GLU A 51 -1.59 -5.74 6.92
N MET A 52 -0.50 -5.41 6.19
CA MET A 52 0.59 -4.61 6.76
C MET A 52 0.14 -3.20 7.12
N MET A 53 -0.61 -2.54 6.24
CA MET A 53 -1.15 -1.21 6.49
C MET A 53 -2.09 -1.19 7.70
N GLU A 54 -2.94 -2.18 7.85
CA GLU A 54 -3.84 -2.28 9.00
C GLU A 54 -3.08 -2.40 10.32
N ARG A 55 -2.02 -3.22 10.38
CA ARG A 55 -1.15 -3.33 11.56
C ARG A 55 -0.50 -2.00 11.91
N GLU A 56 -0.03 -1.25 10.91
CA GLU A 56 0.54 0.07 11.12
C GLU A 56 -0.51 1.08 11.62
N LEU A 57 -1.72 1.07 11.07
CA LEU A 57 -2.81 1.95 11.51
C LEU A 57 -3.26 1.65 12.94
N ILE A 58 -3.26 0.38 13.35
CA ILE A 58 -3.47 -0.03 14.75
C ILE A 58 -2.34 0.52 15.62
N GLY A 59 -1.08 0.34 15.22
CA GLY A 59 0.09 0.86 15.94
C GLY A 59 0.10 2.39 16.06
N LEU A 60 -0.49 3.11 15.10
CA LEU A 60 -0.67 4.55 15.12
C LEU A 60 -1.86 5.03 15.97
N GLY A 61 -2.67 4.10 16.50
CA GLY A 61 -3.89 4.37 17.26
C GLY A 61 -5.05 4.91 16.41
N LEU A 62 -5.03 4.68 15.09
CA LEU A 62 -6.07 5.13 14.16
C LEU A 62 -7.20 4.10 13.99
N ILE A 63 -6.89 2.83 14.25
CA ILE A 63 -7.83 1.72 14.25
C ILE A 63 -7.70 0.99 15.60
N ASP A 64 -8.84 0.68 16.20
CA ASP A 64 -8.87 -0.16 17.40
C ASP A 64 -8.64 -1.63 17.02
N ALA A 65 -7.74 -2.31 17.75
CA ALA A 65 -7.36 -3.69 17.43
C ALA A 65 -8.52 -4.68 17.57
N LYS A 66 -9.41 -4.46 18.54
CA LYS A 66 -10.59 -5.33 18.72
C LYS A 66 -11.58 -5.11 17.57
N ALA A 67 -11.84 -3.86 17.21
CA ALA A 67 -12.70 -3.53 16.07
C ALA A 67 -12.15 -4.09 14.74
N ALA A 68 -10.83 -4.07 14.54
CA ALA A 68 -10.20 -4.69 13.37
C ALA A 68 -10.40 -6.21 13.33
N ASN A 69 -10.33 -6.90 14.48
CA ASN A 69 -10.57 -8.35 14.53
C ASN A 69 -12.05 -8.73 14.31
N GLU A 70 -12.98 -7.82 14.61
CA GLU A 70 -14.42 -8.03 14.47
C GLU A 70 -14.99 -7.55 13.13
N GLN A 71 -14.17 -6.94 12.26
CA GLN A 71 -14.63 -6.36 11.01
C GLN A 71 -15.05 -7.43 9.98
N GLY A 72 -16.14 -7.15 9.26
CA GLY A 72 -16.59 -7.98 8.15
C GLY A 72 -15.87 -7.64 6.83
N PRO A 73 -15.90 -8.55 5.83
CA PRO A 73 -15.20 -8.37 4.56
C PRO A 73 -15.67 -7.15 3.74
N ASP A 74 -16.91 -6.70 3.95
CA ASP A 74 -17.55 -5.68 3.10
C ASP A 74 -17.17 -4.24 3.47
N LYS A 75 -16.63 -4.00 4.68
CA LYS A 75 -16.29 -2.66 5.17
C LYS A 75 -15.00 -2.67 5.99
N PRO A 76 -13.85 -2.99 5.37
CA PRO A 76 -12.60 -3.06 6.10
C PRO A 76 -12.19 -1.66 6.59
N LEU A 77 -11.92 -1.53 7.89
CA LEU A 77 -11.63 -0.28 8.59
C LEU A 77 -10.42 0.44 8.00
N VAL A 78 -9.45 -0.32 7.50
CA VAL A 78 -8.27 0.16 6.76
C VAL A 78 -8.66 1.13 5.63
N LYS A 79 -9.81 0.93 4.95
CA LYS A 79 -10.26 1.76 3.82
C LYS A 79 -10.64 3.19 4.20
N LYS A 80 -10.84 3.47 5.50
CA LYS A 80 -10.99 4.84 5.99
C LYS A 80 -9.72 5.68 5.76
N TYR A 81 -8.55 5.05 5.80
CA TYR A 81 -7.26 5.72 5.71
C TYR A 81 -6.47 5.36 4.44
N TYR A 82 -6.71 4.16 3.89
CA TYR A 82 -6.02 3.62 2.72
C TYR A 82 -7.04 3.04 1.72
N MET A 83 -7.71 3.95 1.01
CA MET A 83 -8.88 3.64 0.18
C MET A 83 -8.52 3.06 -1.20
N HIS A 84 -7.37 3.43 -1.76
CA HIS A 84 -6.94 3.01 -3.10
C HIS A 84 -6.24 1.63 -3.08
N SER A 85 -5.86 1.17 -4.28
CA SER A 85 -5.02 -0.01 -4.48
C SER A 85 -3.54 0.37 -4.36
N THR A 86 -2.69 -0.60 -4.04
CA THR A 86 -1.24 -0.43 -3.80
C THR A 86 -0.43 -0.20 -5.07
N SER A 87 -0.89 -0.73 -6.19
CA SER A 87 -0.12 -0.77 -7.43
C SER A 87 -1.02 -0.68 -8.64
N HIS A 88 -0.52 -0.07 -9.69
CA HIS A 88 -1.03 -0.18 -11.04
C HIS A 88 0.11 -0.42 -12.03
N HIS A 89 -0.23 -0.89 -13.24
CA HIS A 89 0.73 -1.01 -14.33
C HIS A 89 1.13 0.38 -14.85
N LEU A 90 2.39 0.52 -15.26
CA LEU A 90 2.95 1.75 -15.77
C LEU A 90 3.70 1.48 -17.09
N GLY A 91 3.42 2.29 -18.11
CA GLY A 91 4.10 2.15 -19.41
C GLY A 91 3.78 3.30 -20.34
N LEU A 92 3.05 3.05 -21.42
CA LEU A 92 2.67 4.08 -22.40
C LEU A 92 1.64 5.07 -21.84
N ASP A 93 0.79 4.60 -20.93
CA ASP A 93 -0.08 5.40 -20.07
C ASP A 93 0.41 5.36 -18.61
N VAL A 94 -0.04 6.31 -17.80
CA VAL A 94 0.30 6.33 -16.35
C VAL A 94 -0.38 5.14 -15.66
N HIS A 95 -1.70 5.00 -15.86
CA HIS A 95 -2.42 3.78 -15.56
C HIS A 95 -2.49 2.92 -16.82
N ASP A 96 -1.47 2.09 -17.03
CA ASP A 96 -1.35 1.29 -18.24
C ASP A 96 -2.23 0.04 -18.21
N VAL A 97 -2.42 -0.57 -19.39
CA VAL A 97 -3.22 -1.78 -19.56
C VAL A 97 -2.67 -2.94 -18.72
N PHE A 98 -3.58 -3.71 -18.13
CA PHE A 98 -3.25 -4.76 -17.18
C PHE A 98 -4.19 -5.96 -17.30
N PRO A 99 -3.69 -7.20 -17.32
CA PRO A 99 -4.52 -8.41 -17.20
C PRO A 99 -4.85 -8.74 -15.72
N PRO A 100 -6.09 -8.48 -15.23
CA PRO A 100 -6.42 -8.52 -13.80
C PRO A 100 -6.36 -9.89 -13.12
N HIS A 101 -6.31 -10.97 -13.88
CA HIS A 101 -6.38 -12.33 -13.37
C HIS A 101 -5.10 -13.12 -13.58
N GLU A 102 -4.10 -12.52 -14.23
CA GLU A 102 -2.81 -13.13 -14.47
C GLU A 102 -1.85 -12.85 -13.30
N PRO A 103 -1.01 -13.82 -12.92
CA PRO A 103 0.10 -13.55 -12.01
C PRO A 103 1.07 -12.51 -12.59
N PHE A 104 1.74 -11.77 -11.73
CA PHE A 104 2.82 -10.90 -12.18
C PHE A 104 3.94 -11.72 -12.83
N ALA A 105 4.58 -11.16 -13.84
CA ALA A 105 5.65 -11.81 -14.60
C ALA A 105 6.86 -10.88 -14.75
N ALA A 106 8.01 -11.48 -15.04
CA ALA A 106 9.22 -10.71 -15.36
C ALA A 106 8.96 -9.78 -16.56
N GLY A 107 9.44 -8.53 -16.46
CA GLY A 107 9.24 -7.51 -17.48
C GLY A 107 7.99 -6.64 -17.31
N MET A 108 7.07 -7.00 -16.40
CA MET A 108 6.00 -6.09 -16.00
C MET A 108 6.57 -4.91 -15.19
N VAL A 109 6.02 -3.72 -15.41
CA VAL A 109 6.39 -2.49 -14.71
C VAL A 109 5.18 -1.99 -13.94
N LEU A 110 5.38 -1.78 -12.63
CA LEU A 110 4.33 -1.49 -11.65
C LEU A 110 4.75 -0.34 -10.74
N THR A 111 3.78 0.42 -10.24
CA THR A 111 3.98 1.31 -9.09
C THR A 111 3.90 0.55 -7.77
N ILE A 112 4.40 1.15 -6.69
CA ILE A 112 4.13 0.76 -5.30
C ILE A 112 3.86 2.07 -4.55
N GLU A 113 2.61 2.31 -4.17
CA GLU A 113 2.13 3.59 -3.64
C GLU A 113 1.14 3.45 -2.48
#